data_AF-A0A533IBA0-F1
#
_entry.id   AF-A0A533IBA0-F1
#
_cell.length_a   1.000
_cell.length_b   1.000
_cell.length_c   1.000
_cell.angle_alpha   90.00
_cell.angle_beta   90.00
_cell.angle_gamma   90.00
#
_symmetry.space_group_name_H-M   'P 1'
#
loop_
_entity.id
_entity.type
_entity.pdbx_description
1 polymer ?
#
loop_
_entity_poly.entity_id
_entity_poly.type
_entity_poly.pdbx_seq_one_letter_code
_entity_poly.pdbx_strand_id
1 'polypeptide(L)'
;MNFDTLLSLPPVTLAVYAALFALSVMTVTVAIFKITQFRKMRLGRSRQAEDILDDWLNGRPDEAQRKAINDDSVLSRVLRAVMSGLRARPSDPSYGEELARQSALVELTRMGNRMRLLEAVVQMAPMLGLLGTVIGMIDAFGSLAASQAAADPRLLASGIWTALTTTAAGLAIALIAYFIAAWLEGRIDDERQTIEMVISAAIHGRVGQTRG
;
A
#
# COMPACT_ATOMS: atom_id res chain seq x y z
N MET A 1 -15.33 28.14 -0.77
CA MET A 1 -15.04 28.35 -2.21
C MET A 1 -16.29 27.89 -2.96
N ASN A 2 -16.99 28.79 -3.64
CA ASN A 2 -18.24 28.46 -4.32
C ASN A 2 -17.93 27.73 -5.63
N PHE A 3 -18.81 26.84 -6.09
CA PHE A 3 -18.60 26.07 -7.34
C PHE A 3 -18.39 27.00 -8.55
N ASP A 4 -19.05 28.16 -8.54
CA ASP A 4 -18.92 29.21 -9.56
C ASP A 4 -17.51 29.84 -9.61
N THR A 5 -16.81 29.91 -8.48
CA THR A 5 -15.43 30.44 -8.42
C THR A 5 -14.38 29.46 -8.96
N LEU A 6 -14.72 28.18 -9.12
CA LEU A 6 -13.85 27.15 -9.71
C LEU A 6 -13.93 27.17 -11.24
N LEU A 7 -15.11 27.45 -11.79
CA LEU A 7 -15.36 27.56 -13.23
C LEU A 7 -14.82 28.85 -13.85
N SER A 8 -14.56 29.88 -13.04
CA SER A 8 -13.94 31.14 -13.48
C SER A 8 -12.40 31.11 -13.53
N LEU A 9 -11.78 29.98 -13.17
CA LEU A 9 -10.32 29.85 -13.18
C LEU A 9 -9.79 29.61 -14.60
N PRO A 10 -8.50 29.92 -14.86
CA PRO A 10 -7.85 29.55 -16.11
C PRO A 10 -7.99 28.04 -16.37
N PRO A 11 -8.21 27.62 -17.64
CA PRO A 11 -8.45 26.22 -17.98
C PRO A 11 -7.30 25.30 -17.56
N VAL A 12 -6.07 25.82 -17.52
CA VAL A 12 -4.89 25.08 -17.06
C VAL A 12 -4.94 24.80 -15.56
N THR A 13 -5.36 25.77 -14.74
CA THR A 13 -5.53 25.59 -13.29
C THR A 13 -6.64 24.58 -12.98
N LEU A 14 -7.74 24.63 -13.74
CA LEU A 14 -8.81 23.64 -13.64
C LEU A 14 -8.28 22.22 -13.91
N ALA A 15 -7.40 22.07 -14.91
CA ALA A 15 -6.78 20.78 -15.23
C ALA A 15 -5.91 20.26 -14.08
N VAL A 16 -5.17 21.13 -13.38
CA VAL A 16 -4.38 20.73 -12.19
C VAL A 16 -5.30 20.24 -11.07
N TYR A 17 -6.36 20.97 -10.74
CA TYR A 17 -7.33 20.52 -9.73
C TYR A 17 -8.04 19.23 -10.12
N ALA A 18 -8.40 19.06 -11.39
CA ALA A 18 -9.00 17.83 -11.89
C ALA A 18 -8.03 16.64 -11.77
N ALA A 19 -6.74 16.84 -12.07
CA ALA A 19 -5.72 15.82 -11.88
C ALA A 19 -5.52 15.47 -10.40
N LEU A 20 -5.43 16.47 -9.51
CA LEU A 20 -5.36 16.26 -8.06
C LEU A 20 -6.58 15.52 -7.52
N PHE A 21 -7.78 15.87 -7.99
CA PHE A 21 -9.00 15.18 -7.63
C PHE A 21 -8.98 13.71 -8.08
N ALA A 22 -8.53 13.44 -9.31
CA ALA A 22 -8.37 12.07 -9.81
C ALA A 22 -7.38 11.26 -8.97
N LEU A 23 -6.24 11.85 -8.57
CA LEU A 23 -5.29 11.20 -7.66
C LEU A 23 -5.90 10.93 -6.28
N SER A 24 -6.68 11.85 -5.74
CA SER A 24 -7.40 11.66 -4.46
C SER A 24 -8.39 10.50 -4.52
N VAL A 25 -9.20 10.43 -5.58
CA VAL A 25 -10.13 9.31 -5.80
C VAL A 25 -9.37 7.99 -5.97
N MET A 26 -8.25 8.00 -6.69
CA MET A 26 -7.40 6.82 -6.86
C MET A 26 -6.84 6.33 -5.52
N THR A 27 -6.33 7.23 -4.67
CA THR A 27 -5.85 6.92 -3.32
C THR A 27 -6.92 6.21 -2.49
N VAL A 28 -8.12 6.80 -2.41
CA VAL A 28 -9.23 6.22 -1.62
C VAL A 28 -9.65 4.86 -2.19
N THR A 29 -9.74 4.75 -3.51
CA THR A 29 -10.13 3.51 -4.19
C THR A 29 -9.13 2.39 -3.90
N VAL A 30 -7.83 2.66 -4.05
CA VAL A 30 -6.77 1.69 -3.75
C VAL A 30 -6.78 1.35 -2.27
N ALA A 31 -6.91 2.33 -1.37
CA ALA A 31 -6.97 2.09 0.07
C ALA A 31 -8.08 1.11 0.45
N ILE A 32 -9.31 1.35 -0.02
CA ILE A 32 -10.46 0.47 0.25
C ILE A 32 -10.25 -0.92 -0.35
N PHE A 33 -9.76 -1.00 -1.59
CA PHE A 33 -9.44 -2.27 -2.23
C PHE A 33 -8.41 -3.07 -1.42
N LYS A 34 -7.36 -2.42 -0.92
CA LYS A 34 -6.29 -3.08 -0.15
C LYS A 34 -6.77 -3.52 1.22
N ILE A 35 -7.54 -2.70 1.92
CA ILE A 35 -8.13 -3.06 3.22
C ILE A 35 -9.04 -4.28 3.07
N THR A 36 -9.91 -4.29 2.05
CA THR A 36 -10.81 -5.43 1.79
C THR A 36 -10.05 -6.68 1.35
N GLN A 37 -9.03 -6.53 0.50
CA GLN A 37 -8.13 -7.61 0.09
C GLN A 37 -7.46 -8.24 1.31
N PHE A 38 -6.87 -7.43 2.20
CA PHE A 38 -6.13 -7.91 3.36
C PHE A 38 -7.05 -8.60 4.37
N ARG A 39 -8.26 -8.04 4.58
CA ARG A 39 -9.29 -8.69 5.40
C ARG A 39 -9.70 -10.04 4.81
N LYS A 40 -9.86 -10.15 3.49
CA LYS A 40 -10.21 -11.41 2.80
C LYS A 40 -9.08 -12.44 2.87
N MET A 41 -7.82 -11.99 2.76
CA MET A 41 -6.63 -12.84 2.88
C MET A 41 -6.32 -13.24 4.33
N ARG A 42 -7.07 -12.70 5.30
CA ARG A 42 -6.96 -13.05 6.72
C ARG A 42 -5.55 -12.83 7.28
N LEU A 43 -4.86 -11.77 6.84
CA LEU A 43 -3.52 -11.43 7.36
C LEU A 43 -3.55 -11.31 8.88
N GLY A 44 -2.49 -11.76 9.53
CA GLY A 44 -2.33 -11.71 10.98
C GLY A 44 -3.11 -12.78 11.76
N ARG A 45 -3.67 -13.81 11.11
CA ARG A 45 -4.27 -14.97 11.80
C ARG A 45 -3.20 -15.95 12.33
N SER A 46 -2.23 -15.42 13.10
CA SER A 46 -1.12 -16.20 13.66
C SER A 46 -1.60 -17.37 14.52
N ARG A 47 -2.66 -17.20 15.33
CA ARG A 47 -3.17 -18.26 16.22
C ARG A 47 -3.54 -19.55 15.49
N GLN A 48 -4.20 -19.46 14.33
CA GLN A 48 -4.58 -20.67 13.58
C GLN A 48 -3.37 -21.34 12.94
N ALA A 49 -2.40 -20.55 12.48
CA ALA A 49 -1.14 -21.06 11.96
C ALA A 49 -0.30 -21.71 13.07
N GLU A 50 -0.30 -21.12 14.28
CA GLU A 50 0.32 -21.68 15.48
C GLU A 50 -0.31 -23.04 15.83
N ASP A 51 -1.64 -23.14 15.86
CA ASP A 51 -2.35 -24.40 16.11
C ASP A 51 -2.00 -25.49 15.07
N ILE A 52 -1.89 -25.12 13.80
CA ILE A 52 -1.48 -26.04 12.71
C ILE A 52 -0.03 -26.50 12.93
N LEU A 53 0.85 -25.56 13.23
CA LEU A 53 2.27 -25.81 13.47
C LEU A 53 2.47 -26.68 14.72
N ASP A 54 1.69 -26.47 15.78
CA ASP A 54 1.73 -27.29 16.99
C ASP A 54 1.32 -28.74 16.71
N ASP A 55 0.26 -28.96 15.94
CA ASP A 55 -0.12 -30.32 15.54
C ASP A 55 0.98 -31.00 14.70
N TRP A 56 1.61 -30.25 13.80
CA TRP A 56 2.71 -30.73 12.98
C TRP A 56 3.91 -31.16 13.84
N LEU A 57 4.36 -30.30 14.75
CA LEU A 57 5.52 -30.54 15.61
C LEU A 57 5.28 -31.64 16.66
N ASN A 58 4.03 -31.85 17.08
CA ASN A 58 3.66 -32.93 18.00
C ASN A 58 3.45 -34.28 17.30
N GLY A 59 3.84 -34.42 16.04
CA GLY A 59 3.75 -35.69 15.31
C GLY A 59 2.32 -36.06 14.89
N ARG A 60 1.42 -35.08 14.73
CA ARG A 60 0.05 -35.25 14.22
C ARG A 60 -0.12 -34.63 12.82
N PRO A 61 0.63 -35.10 11.81
CA PRO A 61 0.71 -34.44 10.51
C PRO A 61 -0.60 -34.46 9.72
N ASP A 62 -1.47 -35.46 9.93
CA ASP A 62 -2.79 -35.52 9.27
C ASP A 62 -3.77 -34.48 9.83
N GLU A 63 -3.72 -34.21 11.14
CA GLU A 63 -4.53 -33.15 11.76
C GLU A 63 -4.07 -31.77 11.29
N ALA A 64 -2.75 -31.54 11.31
CA ALA A 64 -2.14 -30.31 10.83
C ALA A 64 -2.52 -30.02 9.37
N GLN A 65 -2.39 -31.02 8.49
CA GLN A 65 -2.74 -30.87 7.08
C GLN A 65 -4.25 -30.61 6.88
N ARG A 66 -5.13 -31.30 7.64
CA ARG A 66 -6.58 -31.06 7.57
C ARG A 66 -6.94 -29.63 7.99
N LYS A 67 -6.36 -29.14 9.10
CA LYS A 67 -6.57 -27.75 9.56
C LYS A 67 -6.05 -26.75 8.53
N ALA A 68 -4.87 -26.97 7.97
CA ALA A 68 -4.30 -26.14 6.92
C ALA A 68 -5.13 -26.16 5.62
N ILE A 69 -5.85 -27.26 5.33
CA ILE A 69 -6.77 -27.35 4.19
C ILE A 69 -8.02 -26.49 4.39
N ASN A 70 -8.54 -26.48 5.60
CA ASN A 70 -9.80 -25.80 5.95
C ASN A 70 -9.64 -24.32 6.30
N ASP A 71 -8.41 -23.80 6.34
CA ASP A 71 -8.16 -22.37 6.54
C ASP A 71 -7.51 -21.72 5.31
N ASP A 72 -8.09 -20.59 4.92
CA ASP A 72 -7.70 -19.80 3.76
C ASP A 72 -6.71 -18.67 4.10
N SER A 73 -6.13 -18.64 5.31
CA SER A 73 -5.09 -17.65 5.62
C SER A 73 -3.83 -17.89 4.79
N VAL A 74 -3.00 -16.86 4.70
CA VAL A 74 -1.74 -16.91 3.97
C VAL A 74 -0.79 -17.90 4.66
N LEU A 75 -0.65 -17.80 5.98
CA LEU A 75 0.17 -18.72 6.77
C LEU A 75 -0.26 -20.18 6.61
N SER A 76 -1.57 -20.48 6.59
CA SER A 76 -2.08 -21.84 6.37
C SER A 76 -1.73 -22.38 4.98
N ARG A 77 -1.76 -21.54 3.94
CA ARG A 77 -1.35 -21.94 2.58
C ARG A 77 0.14 -22.25 2.49
N VAL A 78 0.99 -21.42 3.11
CA VAL A 78 2.44 -21.66 3.18
C VAL A 78 2.75 -22.90 4.02
N LEU A 79 2.09 -23.08 5.17
CA LEU A 79 2.23 -24.28 5.99
C LEU A 79 1.77 -25.54 5.24
N ARG A 80 0.70 -25.45 4.46
CA ARG A 80 0.27 -26.55 3.58
C ARG A 80 1.35 -26.93 2.57
N ALA A 81 2.00 -25.92 1.96
CA ALA A 81 3.10 -26.12 1.02
C ALA A 81 4.30 -26.81 1.69
N VAL A 82 4.81 -26.29 2.81
CA VAL A 82 5.97 -26.89 3.51
C VAL A 82 5.68 -28.32 3.96
N MET A 83 4.52 -28.57 4.57
CA MET A 83 4.14 -29.91 5.05
C MET A 83 3.99 -30.90 3.88
N SER A 84 3.42 -30.47 2.76
CA SER A 84 3.27 -31.32 1.57
C SER A 84 4.62 -31.69 0.96
N GLY A 85 5.58 -30.75 0.92
CA GLY A 85 6.93 -31.01 0.42
C GLY A 85 7.72 -31.95 1.32
N LEU A 86 7.66 -31.73 2.64
CA LEU A 86 8.29 -32.62 3.63
C LEU A 86 7.71 -34.05 3.60
N ARG A 87 6.41 -34.19 3.36
CA ARG A 87 5.77 -35.52 3.16
C ARG A 87 6.18 -36.18 1.85
N ALA A 88 6.29 -35.40 0.76
CA ALA A 88 6.66 -35.92 -0.55
C ALA A 88 8.12 -36.38 -0.62
N ARG A 89 9.03 -35.68 0.08
CA ARG A 89 10.46 -36.02 0.17
C ARG A 89 11.00 -35.88 1.60
N PRO A 90 10.75 -36.86 2.49
CA PRO A 90 11.17 -36.78 3.89
C PRO A 90 12.68 -36.68 4.12
N SER A 91 13.48 -37.20 3.18
CA SER A 91 14.94 -37.16 3.23
C SER A 91 15.55 -35.86 2.72
N ASP A 92 14.75 -34.94 2.18
CA ASP A 92 15.20 -33.69 1.58
C ASP A 92 14.36 -32.51 2.08
N PRO A 93 14.68 -31.96 3.27
CA PRO A 93 13.96 -30.82 3.84
C PRO A 93 13.98 -29.57 2.96
N SER A 94 15.03 -29.41 2.13
CA SER A 94 15.19 -28.27 1.23
C SER A 94 14.08 -28.21 0.17
N TYR A 95 13.53 -29.37 -0.22
CA TYR A 95 12.39 -29.43 -1.13
C TYR A 95 11.12 -28.83 -0.52
N GLY A 96 10.87 -29.11 0.77
CA GLY A 96 9.75 -28.51 1.51
C GLY A 96 9.91 -27.01 1.70
N GLU A 97 11.13 -26.56 2.01
CA GLU A 97 11.48 -25.15 2.13
C GLU A 97 11.23 -24.38 0.83
N GLU A 98 11.75 -24.88 -0.30
CA GLU A 98 11.60 -24.22 -1.60
C GLU A 98 10.12 -24.15 -2.03
N LEU A 99 9.34 -25.21 -1.80
CA LEU A 99 7.90 -25.19 -2.10
C LEU A 99 7.16 -24.16 -1.24
N ALA A 100 7.52 -24.05 0.04
CA ALA A 100 6.97 -23.05 0.95
C ALA A 100 7.36 -21.62 0.51
N ARG A 101 8.62 -21.42 0.12
CA ARG A 101 9.14 -20.15 -0.39
C ARG A 101 8.45 -19.71 -1.68
N GLN A 102 8.19 -20.65 -2.59
CA GLN A 102 7.40 -20.39 -3.80
C GLN A 102 5.97 -19.96 -3.44
N SER A 103 5.31 -20.66 -2.51
CA SER A 103 3.99 -20.26 -2.02
C SER A 103 4.01 -18.88 -1.37
N ALA A 104 5.03 -18.58 -0.55
CA ALA A 104 5.22 -17.28 0.08
C ALA A 104 5.37 -16.17 -0.95
N LEU A 105 6.20 -16.37 -1.98
CA LEU A 105 6.40 -15.40 -3.07
C LEU A 105 5.11 -15.08 -3.82
N VAL A 106 4.27 -16.09 -4.09
CA VAL A 106 2.96 -15.89 -4.74
C VAL A 106 2.04 -15.02 -3.86
N GLU A 107 1.97 -15.32 -2.56
CA GLU A 107 1.12 -14.55 -1.64
C GLU A 107 1.65 -13.12 -1.41
N LEU A 108 2.97 -12.95 -1.24
CA LEU A 108 3.61 -11.63 -1.10
C LEU A 108 3.45 -10.79 -2.37
N THR A 109 3.59 -11.38 -3.55
CA THR A 109 3.32 -10.67 -4.82
C THR A 109 1.86 -10.23 -4.89
N ARG A 110 0.93 -11.11 -4.49
CA ARG A 110 -0.50 -10.78 -4.43
C ARG A 110 -0.77 -9.66 -3.43
N MET A 111 -0.09 -9.63 -2.29
CA MET A 111 -0.15 -8.54 -1.32
C MET A 111 0.51 -7.27 -1.80
N GLY A 112 1.57 -7.32 -2.59
CA GLY A 112 2.26 -6.15 -3.14
C GLY A 112 1.51 -5.48 -4.29
N ASN A 113 0.62 -6.20 -4.97
CA ASN A 113 -0.15 -5.66 -6.09
C ASN A 113 -0.85 -4.35 -5.73
N ARG A 114 -0.76 -3.38 -6.64
CA ARG A 114 -1.33 -2.03 -6.54
C ARG A 114 -0.71 -1.10 -5.46
N MET A 115 0.29 -1.55 -4.67
CA MET A 115 1.03 -0.67 -3.76
C MET A 115 1.77 0.44 -4.51
N ARG A 116 2.40 0.09 -5.64
CA ARG A 116 3.07 1.05 -6.53
C ARG A 116 2.20 2.21 -6.99
N LEU A 117 0.88 2.01 -7.12
CA LEU A 117 -0.02 3.11 -7.48
C LEU A 117 -0.11 4.13 -6.36
N LEU A 118 -0.16 3.68 -5.11
CA LEU A 118 -0.24 4.55 -3.94
C LEU A 118 1.08 5.31 -3.73
N GLU A 119 2.22 4.61 -3.88
CA GLU A 119 3.55 5.23 -3.90
C GLU A 119 3.69 6.29 -5.01
N ALA A 120 3.13 6.00 -6.19
CA ALA A 120 3.11 6.97 -7.28
C ALA A 120 2.29 8.22 -6.90
N VAL A 121 1.14 8.09 -6.22
CA VAL A 121 0.38 9.27 -5.74
C VAL A 121 1.20 10.11 -4.77
N VAL A 122 1.90 9.47 -3.82
CA VAL A 122 2.75 10.15 -2.84
C VAL A 122 3.78 11.06 -3.53
N GLN A 123 4.34 10.61 -4.65
CA GLN A 123 5.33 11.38 -5.42
C GLN A 123 4.69 12.37 -6.39
N MET A 124 3.63 11.98 -7.10
CA MET A 124 3.04 12.80 -8.16
C MET A 124 2.17 13.95 -7.63
N ALA A 125 1.42 13.76 -6.54
CA ALA A 125 0.50 14.79 -6.04
C ALA A 125 1.20 16.10 -5.63
N PRO A 126 2.35 16.09 -4.90
CA PRO A 126 3.11 17.30 -4.60
C PRO A 126 3.68 17.96 -5.86
N MET A 127 4.18 17.16 -6.81
CA MET A 127 4.75 17.66 -8.06
C MET A 127 3.68 18.35 -8.91
N LEU A 128 2.45 17.82 -8.97
CA LEU A 128 1.32 18.48 -9.61
C LEU A 128 0.90 19.77 -8.89
N GLY A 129 0.93 19.77 -7.55
CA GLY A 129 0.67 20.98 -6.76
C GLY A 129 1.68 22.10 -7.03
N LEU A 130 2.97 21.74 -7.10
CA LEU A 130 4.08 22.63 -7.46
C LEU A 130 3.94 23.12 -8.91
N LEU A 131 3.59 22.25 -9.85
CA LEU A 131 3.29 22.65 -11.23
C LEU A 131 2.16 23.70 -11.27
N GLY A 132 1.11 23.50 -10.46
CA GLY A 132 0.04 24.49 -10.29
C GLY A 132 0.54 25.85 -9.79
N THR A 133 1.52 25.87 -8.87
CA THR A 133 2.12 27.16 -8.45
C THR A 133 2.86 27.86 -9.55
N VAL A 134 3.67 27.12 -10.32
CA VAL A 134 4.45 27.68 -11.42
C VAL A 134 3.51 28.29 -12.46
N ILE A 135 2.46 27.56 -12.82
CA ILE A 135 1.45 28.03 -13.79
C ILE A 135 0.70 29.27 -13.26
N GLY A 136 0.25 29.24 -12.00
CA GLY A 136 -0.44 30.37 -11.40
C GLY A 136 0.42 31.63 -11.31
N MET A 137 1.73 31.48 -11.03
CA MET A 137 2.67 32.59 -11.01
C MET A 137 2.96 33.13 -12.42
N ILE A 138 3.08 32.26 -13.43
CA ILE A 138 3.23 32.68 -14.84
C ILE A 138 2.04 33.52 -15.27
N ASP A 139 0.82 33.09 -14.94
CA ASP A 139 -0.41 33.80 -15.31
C ASP A 139 -0.54 35.16 -14.59
N ALA A 140 -0.23 35.18 -13.28
CA ALA A 140 -0.28 36.39 -12.47
C ALA A 140 0.71 37.46 -12.96
N PHE A 141 1.95 37.08 -13.24
CA PHE A 141 2.96 38.01 -13.75
C PHE A 141 2.76 38.35 -15.24
N GLY A 142 2.26 37.40 -16.05
CA GLY A 142 1.92 37.66 -17.45
C GLY A 142 0.83 38.71 -17.59
N SER A 143 -0.24 38.61 -16.78
CA SER A 143 -1.32 39.59 -16.72
C SER A 143 -0.83 40.97 -16.29
N LEU A 144 0.10 41.01 -15.32
CA LEU A 144 0.73 42.24 -14.85
C LEU A 144 1.58 42.90 -15.94
N ALA A 145 2.40 42.13 -16.66
CA ALA A 145 3.24 42.64 -17.75
C ALA A 145 2.43 43.16 -18.94
N ALA A 146 1.25 42.58 -19.20
CA ALA A 146 0.34 43.02 -20.25
C ALA A 146 -0.45 44.29 -19.88
N SER A 147 -0.54 44.64 -18.59
CA SER A 147 -1.25 45.84 -18.14
C SER A 147 -0.40 47.09 -18.32
N GLN A 148 -0.87 48.07 -19.11
CA GLN A 148 -0.21 49.37 -19.29
C GLN A 148 -0.47 50.37 -18.13
N ALA A 149 -1.44 50.06 -17.27
CA ALA A 149 -1.79 50.88 -16.10
C ALA A 149 -1.04 50.41 -14.85
N ALA A 150 -1.03 51.23 -13.79
CA ALA A 150 -0.43 50.87 -12.51
C ALA A 150 -0.87 49.47 -12.06
N ALA A 151 0.10 48.60 -11.78
CA ALA A 151 -0.06 47.23 -11.32
C ALA A 151 -1.24 47.09 -10.34
N ASP A 152 -2.33 46.39 -10.72
CA ASP A 152 -3.42 46.11 -9.80
C ASP A 152 -2.98 45.01 -8.81
N PRO A 153 -2.72 45.33 -7.52
CA PRO A 153 -2.24 44.37 -6.55
C PRO A 153 -3.25 43.23 -6.30
N ARG A 154 -4.54 43.46 -6.60
CA ARG A 154 -5.60 42.47 -6.38
C ARG A 154 -5.49 41.30 -7.37
N LEU A 155 -5.15 41.58 -8.63
CA LEU A 155 -4.96 40.54 -9.64
C LEU A 155 -3.78 39.64 -9.27
N LEU A 156 -2.65 40.23 -8.88
CA LEU A 156 -1.47 39.49 -8.42
C LEU A 156 -1.79 38.62 -7.20
N ALA A 157 -2.48 39.18 -6.21
CA ALA A 157 -2.87 38.44 -5.00
C ALA A 157 -3.78 37.24 -5.31
N SER A 158 -4.69 37.37 -6.28
CA SER A 158 -5.59 36.27 -6.68
C SER A 158 -4.84 35.11 -7.36
N GLY A 159 -3.83 35.41 -8.20
CA GLY A 159 -3.00 34.40 -8.85
C GLY A 159 -2.10 33.67 -7.84
N ILE A 160 -1.50 34.40 -6.90
CA ILE A 160 -0.70 33.81 -5.81
C ILE A 160 -1.56 32.91 -4.92
N TRP A 161 -2.77 33.36 -4.55
CA TRP A 161 -3.70 32.54 -3.76
C TRP A 161 -4.02 31.22 -4.47
N THR A 162 -4.34 31.30 -5.75
CA THR A 162 -4.64 30.12 -6.58
C THR A 162 -3.43 29.17 -6.64
N ALA A 163 -2.23 29.71 -6.87
CA ALA A 163 -0.99 28.94 -6.85
C ALA A 163 -0.77 28.22 -5.50
N LEU A 164 -0.87 28.93 -4.38
CA LEU A 164 -0.61 28.35 -3.06
C LEU A 164 -1.64 27.26 -2.70
N THR A 165 -2.90 27.45 -3.08
CA THR A 165 -3.95 26.48 -2.79
C THR A 165 -3.80 25.17 -3.59
N THR A 166 -3.28 25.18 -4.82
CA THR A 166 -2.97 23.94 -5.56
C THR A 166 -1.84 23.15 -4.89
N THR A 167 -0.81 23.83 -4.39
CA THR A 167 0.27 23.17 -3.64
C THR A 167 -0.22 22.58 -2.33
N ALA A 168 -1.00 23.35 -1.55
CA ALA A 168 -1.58 22.86 -0.32
C ALA A 168 -2.45 21.60 -0.56
N ALA A 169 -3.26 21.60 -1.61
CA ALA A 169 -4.06 20.44 -1.99
C ALA A 169 -3.21 19.23 -2.38
N GLY A 170 -2.17 19.42 -3.21
CA GLY A 170 -1.25 18.35 -3.61
C GLY A 170 -0.52 17.71 -2.42
N LEU A 171 -0.04 18.54 -1.49
CA LEU A 171 0.62 18.07 -0.27
C LEU A 171 -0.35 17.32 0.66
N ALA A 172 -1.58 17.82 0.83
CA ALA A 172 -2.58 17.16 1.67
C ALA A 172 -2.91 15.74 1.15
N ILE A 173 -3.09 15.58 -0.17
CA ILE A 173 -3.35 14.28 -0.80
C ILE A 173 -2.15 13.35 -0.62
N ALA A 174 -0.93 13.85 -0.85
CA ALA A 174 0.29 13.07 -0.71
C ALA A 174 0.49 12.55 0.71
N LEU A 175 0.24 13.41 1.72
CA LEU A 175 0.38 13.05 3.13
C LEU A 175 -0.57 11.89 3.51
N ILE A 176 -1.84 11.99 3.10
CA ILE A 176 -2.82 10.93 3.35
C ILE A 176 -2.41 9.64 2.64
N ALA A 177 -2.02 9.73 1.37
CA ALA A 177 -1.56 8.57 0.60
C ALA A 177 -0.34 7.90 1.25
N TYR A 178 0.59 8.69 1.78
CA TYR A 178 1.80 8.20 2.44
C TYR A 178 1.48 7.40 3.70
N PHE A 179 0.64 7.93 4.59
CA PHE A 179 0.24 7.20 5.80
C PHE A 179 -0.44 5.87 5.49
N ILE A 180 -1.31 5.85 4.47
CA ILE A 180 -1.97 4.61 4.04
C ILE A 180 -0.95 3.64 3.45
N ALA A 181 0.01 4.11 2.64
CA ALA A 181 1.03 3.28 2.02
C ALA A 181 1.93 2.64 3.10
N ALA A 182 2.47 3.46 4.00
CA ALA A 182 3.33 3.01 5.08
C ALA A 182 2.62 2.00 5.99
N TRP A 183 1.35 2.24 6.32
CA TRP A 183 0.58 1.28 7.13
C TRP A 183 0.34 -0.05 6.41
N LEU A 184 0.01 -0.01 5.11
CA LEU A 184 -0.17 -1.24 4.32
C LEU A 184 1.13 -2.00 4.14
N GLU A 185 2.23 -1.31 3.88
CA GLU A 185 3.56 -1.91 3.72
C GLU A 185 4.03 -2.58 5.01
N GLY A 186 3.90 -1.90 6.15
CA GLY A 186 4.20 -2.50 7.46
C GLY A 186 3.42 -3.80 7.71
N ARG A 187 2.15 -3.87 7.29
CA ARG A 187 1.36 -5.10 7.39
C ARG A 187 1.84 -6.23 6.47
N ILE A 188 2.40 -5.91 5.31
CA ILE A 188 3.00 -6.92 4.42
C ILE A 188 4.31 -7.43 5.03
N ASP A 189 5.11 -6.54 5.58
CA ASP A 189 6.40 -6.88 6.20
C ASP A 189 6.22 -7.74 7.45
N ASP A 190 5.27 -7.41 8.33
CA ASP A 190 4.91 -8.22 9.50
C ASP A 190 4.51 -9.65 9.09
N GLU A 191 3.66 -9.77 8.06
CA GLU A 191 3.21 -11.06 7.55
C GLU A 191 4.35 -11.83 6.88
N ARG A 192 5.24 -11.15 6.15
CA ARG A 192 6.46 -11.74 5.57
C ARG A 192 7.37 -12.33 6.63
N GLN A 193 7.64 -11.59 7.70
CA GLN A 193 8.45 -12.09 8.82
C GLN A 193 7.79 -13.31 9.46
N THR A 194 6.46 -13.25 9.65
CA THR A 194 5.70 -14.38 10.22
C THR A 194 5.77 -15.62 9.33
N ILE A 195 5.67 -15.46 8.00
CA ILE A 195 5.86 -16.52 7.01
C ILE A 195 7.22 -17.20 7.17
N GLU A 196 8.31 -16.43 7.20
CA GLU A 196 9.67 -16.98 7.35
C GLU A 196 9.82 -17.73 8.69
N MET A 197 9.25 -17.19 9.77
CA MET A 197 9.25 -17.85 11.08
C MET A 197 8.51 -19.20 11.05
N VAL A 198 7.33 -19.28 10.44
CA VAL A 198 6.58 -20.56 10.39
C VAL A 198 7.21 -21.58 9.44
N ILE A 199 7.84 -21.16 8.34
CA ILE A 199 8.60 -22.06 7.46
C ILE A 199 9.77 -22.66 8.25
N SER A 200 10.58 -21.81 8.89
CA SER A 200 11.72 -22.26 9.67
C SER A 200 11.29 -23.20 10.81
N ALA A 201 10.24 -22.84 11.53
CA ALA A 201 9.73 -23.65 12.64
C ALA A 201 9.15 -24.99 12.18
N ALA A 202 8.52 -25.07 11.01
CA ALA A 202 7.96 -26.32 10.48
C ALA A 202 9.05 -27.34 10.08
N ILE A 203 10.23 -26.86 9.69
CA ILE A 203 11.34 -27.70 9.23
C ILE A 203 12.29 -28.04 10.39
N HIS A 204 12.68 -27.03 11.16
CA HIS A 204 13.74 -27.15 12.17
C HIS A 204 13.21 -27.27 13.61
N GLY A 205 11.89 -27.16 13.80
CA GLY A 205 11.28 -27.01 15.11
C GLY A 205 11.34 -25.57 15.62
N ARG A 206 10.63 -25.28 16.71
CA ARG A 206 10.65 -23.95 17.33
C ARG A 206 12.02 -23.72 17.96
N VAL A 207 12.71 -22.65 17.56
CA VAL A 207 13.77 -22.07 18.39
C VAL A 207 13.07 -21.59 19.66
N GLY A 208 13.31 -22.26 20.78
CA GLY A 208 12.64 -21.97 22.03
C GLY A 208 12.74 -20.48 22.35
N GLN A 209 11.62 -19.77 22.31
CA GLN A 209 11.48 -18.59 23.16
C GLN A 209 11.41 -19.14 24.58
N THR A 210 12.56 -19.24 25.24
CA THR A 210 12.62 -19.22 26.69
C THR A 210 11.97 -17.91 27.13
N ARG A 211 10.65 -17.94 27.31
CA ARG A 211 9.92 -16.95 28.09
C ARG A 211 10.45 -17.06 29.52
N GLY A 212 11.45 -16.22 29.83
CA GLY A 212 11.73 -15.79 31.19
C GLY A 212 10.82 -14.62 31.53
#